data_AF-A0A134ACX1-F1
#
_entry.id   AF-A0A134ACX1-F1
#
_cell.length_a   1.000
_cell.length_b   1.000
_cell.length_c   1.000
_cell.angle_alpha   90.00
_cell.angle_beta   90.00
_cell.angle_gamma   90.00
#
_symmetry.space_group_name_H-M   'P 1'
#
loop_
_entity.id
_entity.type
_entity.pdbx_description
1 polymer ?
#
loop_
_entity_poly.entity_id
_entity_poly.type
_entity_poly.pdbx_seq_one_letter_code
_entity_poly.pdbx_strand_id
1 'polypeptide(L)'
;MMGWQDKMKIMKIILYFLILQIIIFSEPTKLDKIIYYRYFPLIEDKLKSGMEIQKIRGYCILVDMKCTTRGVFVAKEMDSWKQGPGESTLKKIDIDLSNFKKTFFIGEFRNDYPYFENLKQEILKENKLRKKIEKIKKMLFINDIMLETEVGRSSYSDYYTPGIDYETQTKKSFSDYIIIRTDEISRPFIMDIKNYKPDEEKIELKNLNQIYQYFKNNPYRNLEYTFEKVGEYEKFIEKNININEFENILQREIFELTKELNLE
;
A
#
# COMPACT_ATOMS: atom_id res chain seq x y z
N MET A 1 -69.79 -33.88 -4.19
CA MET A 1 -68.64 -33.68 -3.28
C MET A 1 -67.37 -33.99 -4.04
N MET A 2 -66.42 -33.05 -4.08
CA MET A 2 -65.17 -33.22 -4.83
C MET A 2 -64.24 -34.22 -4.14
N GLY A 3 -63.72 -35.20 -4.88
CA GLY A 3 -62.88 -36.27 -4.36
C GLY A 3 -61.55 -35.76 -3.80
N TRP A 4 -60.99 -36.48 -2.82
CA TRP A 4 -59.80 -36.05 -2.08
C TRP A 4 -58.56 -35.86 -2.99
N GLN A 5 -58.45 -36.66 -4.06
CA GLN A 5 -57.41 -36.54 -5.08
C GLN A 5 -57.52 -35.25 -5.91
N ASP A 6 -58.74 -34.82 -6.22
CA ASP A 6 -58.97 -33.59 -6.99
C ASP A 6 -58.67 -32.34 -6.15
N LYS A 7 -58.96 -32.39 -4.85
CA LYS A 7 -58.57 -31.33 -3.90
C LYS A 7 -57.04 -31.19 -3.82
N MET A 8 -56.30 -32.29 -3.78
CA MET A 8 -54.83 -32.25 -3.78
C MET A 8 -54.24 -31.70 -5.07
N LYS A 9 -54.81 -32.04 -6.23
CA LYS A 9 -54.36 -31.48 -7.52
C LYS A 9 -54.57 -29.96 -7.58
N ILE A 10 -55.74 -29.48 -7.17
CA ILE A 10 -56.05 -28.04 -7.15
C ILE A 10 -55.12 -27.31 -6.17
N MET A 11 -54.88 -27.86 -4.99
CA MET A 11 -54.00 -27.23 -3.99
C MET A 11 -52.56 -27.14 -4.49
N LYS A 12 -52.06 -28.16 -5.20
CA LYS A 12 -50.73 -28.11 -5.85
C LYS A 12 -50.68 -27.05 -6.95
N ILE A 13 -51.73 -26.95 -7.79
CA ILE A 13 -51.78 -25.94 -8.87
C ILE A 13 -51.79 -24.52 -8.29
N ILE A 14 -52.59 -24.26 -7.24
CA ILE A 14 -52.60 -22.96 -6.57
C ILE A 14 -51.24 -22.65 -5.95
N LEU A 15 -50.60 -23.64 -5.32
CA LEU A 15 -49.26 -23.47 -4.74
C LEU A 15 -48.21 -23.15 -5.82
N TYR A 16 -48.23 -23.86 -6.96
CA TYR A 16 -47.34 -23.56 -8.09
C TYR A 16 -47.60 -22.18 -8.68
N PHE A 17 -48.86 -21.75 -8.76
CA PHE A 17 -49.22 -20.43 -9.27
C PHE A 17 -48.74 -19.31 -8.33
N LEU A 18 -48.84 -19.50 -7.01
CA LEU A 18 -48.31 -18.57 -6.01
C LEU A 18 -46.78 -18.49 -6.05
N ILE A 19 -46.09 -19.63 -6.16
CA ILE A 19 -44.62 -19.66 -6.29
C ILE A 19 -44.18 -18.98 -7.60
N LEU A 20 -44.89 -19.23 -8.70
CA LEU A 20 -44.60 -18.63 -10.00
C LEU A 20 -44.78 -17.10 -9.95
N GLN A 21 -45.80 -16.60 -9.25
CA GLN A 21 -45.96 -15.17 -9.02
C GLN A 21 -44.79 -14.57 -8.22
N ILE A 22 -44.31 -15.23 -7.15
CA ILE A 22 -43.15 -14.76 -6.37
C ILE A 22 -41.89 -14.66 -7.25
N ILE A 23 -41.67 -15.61 -8.15
CA ILE A 23 -40.51 -15.63 -9.05
C ILE A 23 -40.62 -14.58 -10.16
N ILE A 24 -41.82 -14.36 -10.71
CA ILE A 24 -42.03 -13.39 -11.80
C ILE A 24 -42.00 -11.95 -11.26
N PHE A 25 -42.51 -11.70 -10.05
CA PHE A 25 -42.54 -10.38 -9.43
C PHE A 25 -41.31 -10.07 -8.55
N SER A 26 -40.37 -11.01 -8.40
CA SER A 26 -39.06 -10.68 -7.84
C SER A 26 -38.26 -9.93 -8.90
N GLU A 27 -38.30 -8.59 -8.87
CA GLU A 27 -37.39 -7.79 -9.67
C GLU A 27 -35.94 -8.11 -9.25
N PRO A 28 -35.04 -8.40 -10.20
CA PRO A 28 -33.64 -8.60 -9.85
C PRO A 28 -33.09 -7.27 -9.32
N THR A 29 -32.74 -7.25 -8.03
CA THR A 29 -32.07 -6.09 -7.43
C THR A 29 -30.73 -5.89 -8.12
N LYS A 30 -30.57 -4.77 -8.82
CA LYS A 30 -29.28 -4.40 -9.40
C LYS A 30 -28.32 -4.10 -8.25
N LEU A 31 -27.22 -4.84 -8.19
CA LEU A 31 -26.17 -4.58 -7.20
C LEU A 31 -25.54 -3.20 -7.45
N ASP A 32 -25.26 -2.47 -6.37
CA ASP A 32 -24.46 -1.26 -6.43
C ASP A 32 -23.05 -1.59 -6.92
N LYS A 33 -22.60 -0.87 -7.96
CA LYS A 33 -21.30 -1.10 -8.58
C LYS A 33 -20.29 -0.09 -8.05
N ILE A 34 -19.36 -0.54 -7.20
CA ILE A 34 -18.23 0.26 -6.75
C ILE A 34 -17.08 0.12 -7.76
N ILE A 35 -16.65 1.25 -8.34
CA ILE A 35 -15.50 1.31 -9.25
C ILE A 35 -14.24 1.66 -8.44
N TYR A 36 -13.14 0.96 -8.72
CA TYR A 36 -11.84 1.23 -8.11
C TYR A 36 -10.82 1.67 -9.16
N TYR A 37 -10.03 2.70 -8.83
CA TYR A 37 -8.96 3.26 -9.64
C TYR A 37 -7.61 2.80 -9.13
N ARG A 38 -6.69 2.52 -10.06
CA ARG A 38 -5.30 2.22 -9.72
C ARG A 38 -4.60 3.53 -9.35
N TYR A 39 -4.16 3.66 -8.11
CA TYR A 39 -3.50 4.86 -7.61
C TYR A 39 -2.02 4.94 -8.03
N PHE A 40 -1.38 3.79 -8.25
CA PHE A 40 0.06 3.68 -8.52
C PHE A 40 0.63 4.63 -9.58
N PRO A 41 0.00 4.86 -10.76
CA PRO A 41 0.54 5.77 -11.77
C PRO A 41 0.77 7.21 -11.28
N LEU A 42 0.09 7.63 -10.21
CA LEU A 42 0.20 8.98 -9.64
C LEU A 42 1.42 9.12 -8.70
N ILE A 43 2.00 8.00 -8.28
CA ILE A 43 3.08 7.93 -7.30
C ILE A 43 4.31 7.17 -7.82
N GLU A 44 4.27 6.73 -9.07
CA GLU A 44 5.34 6.03 -9.76
C GLU A 44 6.55 6.93 -10.03
N ASP A 45 6.30 8.21 -10.31
CA ASP A 45 7.37 9.17 -10.57
C ASP A 45 8.27 9.34 -9.35
N LYS A 46 9.58 9.48 -9.60
CA LYS A 46 10.53 9.76 -8.54
C LYS A 46 10.29 11.17 -7.97
N LEU A 47 10.27 11.29 -6.64
CA LEU A 47 10.18 12.59 -5.98
C LEU A 47 11.44 13.42 -6.31
N LYS A 48 11.27 14.70 -6.65
CA LYS A 48 12.41 15.57 -6.99
C LYS A 48 13.30 15.87 -5.79
N SER A 49 12.71 16.05 -4.61
CA SER A 49 13.41 16.42 -3.39
C SER A 49 12.55 16.15 -2.15
N GLY A 50 13.17 15.77 -1.04
CA GLY A 50 12.50 15.66 0.26
C GLY A 50 11.82 14.31 0.49
N MET A 51 10.73 14.33 1.27
CA MET A 51 9.93 13.16 1.60
C MET A 51 8.44 13.49 1.50
N GLU A 52 7.66 12.60 0.90
CA GLU A 52 6.20 12.68 0.83
C GLU A 52 5.60 11.47 1.55
N ILE A 53 4.66 11.71 2.46
CA ILE A 53 3.94 10.67 3.21
C ILE A 53 2.45 10.86 2.94
N GLN A 54 1.78 9.83 2.44
CA GLN A 54 0.35 9.84 2.19
C GLN A 54 -0.34 8.77 3.01
N LYS A 55 -1.54 9.08 3.52
CA LYS A 55 -2.49 8.08 4.03
C LYS A 55 -3.63 7.96 3.02
N ILE A 56 -3.90 6.73 2.61
CA ILE A 56 -4.94 6.44 1.62
C ILE A 56 -5.74 5.21 2.03
N ARG A 57 -7.07 5.30 1.99
CA ARG A 57 -7.93 4.11 2.16
C ARG A 57 -8.18 3.45 0.81
N GLY A 58 -8.14 2.14 0.77
CA GLY A 58 -8.29 1.41 -0.49
C GLY A 58 -8.04 -0.08 -0.32
N TYR A 59 -7.70 -0.77 -1.40
CA TYR A 59 -7.19 -2.13 -1.33
C TYR A 59 -5.87 -2.32 -2.07
N CYS A 60 -5.03 -3.21 -1.57
CA CYS A 60 -3.92 -3.77 -2.34
C CYS A 60 -4.27 -5.17 -2.85
N ILE A 61 -3.67 -5.52 -3.97
CA ILE A 61 -3.52 -6.92 -4.36
C ILE A 61 -2.27 -7.43 -3.65
N LEU A 62 -2.42 -8.48 -2.83
CA LEU A 62 -1.32 -9.09 -2.09
C LEU A 62 -0.73 -10.28 -2.85
N VAL A 63 0.60 -10.37 -2.86
CA VAL A 63 1.39 -11.57 -3.19
C VAL A 63 2.35 -11.78 -2.03
N ASP A 64 2.37 -12.99 -1.44
CA ASP A 64 3.14 -13.30 -0.23
C ASP A 64 2.95 -12.28 0.90
N MET A 65 1.69 -11.86 1.11
CA MET A 65 1.29 -10.86 2.11
C MET A 65 1.88 -9.45 1.90
N LYS A 66 2.59 -9.19 0.81
CA LYS A 66 3.10 -7.87 0.41
C LYS A 66 2.23 -7.25 -0.67
N CYS A 67 2.03 -5.93 -0.61
CA CYS A 67 1.37 -5.19 -1.69
C CYS A 67 2.16 -5.37 -2.99
N THR A 68 1.48 -5.82 -4.04
CA THR A 68 2.09 -5.94 -5.37
C THR A 68 2.54 -4.58 -5.92
N THR A 69 3.44 -4.62 -6.89
CA THR A 69 3.90 -3.46 -7.67
C THR A 69 2.78 -2.72 -8.41
N ARG A 70 1.57 -3.31 -8.49
CA ARG A 70 0.38 -2.64 -9.02
C ARG A 70 -0.17 -1.56 -8.08
N GLY A 71 0.33 -1.50 -6.84
CA GLY A 71 0.02 -0.49 -5.83
C GLY A 71 -1.38 -0.58 -5.24
N VAL A 72 -1.83 0.54 -4.67
CA VAL A 72 -3.14 0.65 -4.01
C VAL A 72 -4.23 1.00 -5.02
N PHE A 73 -5.40 0.41 -4.85
CA PHE A 73 -6.63 0.70 -5.58
C PHE A 73 -7.59 1.47 -4.68
N VAL A 74 -8.11 2.60 -5.16
CA VAL A 74 -9.00 3.50 -4.41
C VAL A 74 -10.39 3.52 -5.01
N ALA A 75 -11.42 3.58 -4.19
CA ALA A 75 -12.79 3.63 -4.69
C ALA A 75 -13.11 5.01 -5.29
N LYS A 76 -13.93 5.04 -6.35
CA LYS A 76 -14.47 6.27 -6.95
C LYS A 76 -15.29 7.08 -5.95
N GLU A 77 -16.13 6.38 -5.20
CA GLU A 77 -17.18 6.96 -4.36
C GLU A 77 -16.74 7.09 -2.90
N MET A 78 -15.46 7.31 -2.62
CA MET A 78 -15.01 7.55 -1.24
C MET A 78 -15.68 8.78 -0.61
N ASP A 79 -16.20 9.70 -1.44
CA ASP A 79 -16.97 10.86 -0.99
C ASP A 79 -18.26 10.50 -0.23
N SER A 80 -18.90 9.35 -0.50
CA SER A 80 -20.09 8.90 0.25
C SER A 80 -19.74 8.22 1.57
N TRP A 81 -18.45 7.91 1.79
CA TRP A 81 -17.90 7.38 3.04
C TRP A 81 -17.31 8.48 3.95
N LYS A 82 -17.58 9.76 3.65
CA LYS A 82 -17.31 10.91 4.52
C LYS A 82 -18.19 10.78 5.78
N GLN A 83 -17.67 10.32 6.93
CA GLN A 83 -18.39 10.42 8.21
C GLN A 83 -18.19 11.79 8.90
N GLY A 84 -17.79 12.82 8.15
CA GLY A 84 -17.85 14.20 8.61
C GLY A 84 -16.83 15.13 7.95
N PRO A 85 -16.99 16.46 8.13
CA PRO A 85 -16.03 17.47 7.71
C PRO A 85 -14.76 17.34 8.57
N GLY A 86 -13.81 16.51 8.15
CA GLY A 86 -12.57 16.20 8.87
C GLY A 86 -11.98 14.82 8.53
N GLU A 87 -12.78 13.93 7.94
CA GLU A 87 -12.40 12.54 7.63
C GLU A 87 -12.06 12.34 6.16
N SER A 88 -11.16 13.15 5.59
CA SER A 88 -10.63 12.80 4.28
C SER A 88 -9.89 11.46 4.36
N THR A 89 -10.26 10.55 3.46
CA THR A 89 -9.60 9.27 3.25
C THR A 89 -8.23 9.40 2.59
N LEU A 90 -7.88 10.60 2.13
CA LEU A 90 -6.62 10.95 1.48
C LEU A 90 -5.96 12.12 2.22
N LYS A 91 -4.93 11.85 3.01
CA LYS A 91 -4.10 12.87 3.67
C LYS A 91 -2.69 12.83 3.10
N LYS A 92 -2.00 13.97 3.02
CA LYS A 92 -0.61 14.03 2.54
C LYS A 92 0.22 15.02 3.35
N ILE A 93 1.48 14.66 3.61
CA ILE A 93 2.49 15.51 4.21
C ILE A 93 3.70 15.52 3.29
N ASP A 94 4.08 16.71 2.85
CA ASP A 94 5.37 16.93 2.18
C ASP A 94 6.35 17.49 3.20
N ILE A 95 7.57 16.95 3.25
CA ILE A 95 8.65 17.37 4.15
C ILE A 95 9.87 17.74 3.31
N ASP A 96 10.24 19.02 3.36
CA ASP A 96 11.53 19.49 2.86
C ASP A 96 12.61 19.12 3.88
N LEU A 97 13.50 18.20 3.50
CA LEU A 97 14.54 17.69 4.39
C LEU A 97 15.69 18.68 4.61
N SER A 98 15.82 19.73 3.79
CA SER A 98 16.86 20.74 3.95
C SER A 98 16.62 21.67 5.15
N ASN A 99 15.35 21.95 5.45
CA ASN A 99 14.93 22.89 6.48
C ASN A 99 13.86 22.32 7.43
N PHE A 100 13.44 21.07 7.21
CA PHE A 100 12.36 20.38 7.92
C PHE A 100 11.03 21.14 7.91
N LYS A 101 10.77 21.92 6.85
CA LYS A 101 9.45 22.50 6.60
C LYS A 101 8.52 21.39 6.13
N LYS A 102 7.43 21.18 6.87
CA LYS A 102 6.37 20.26 6.47
C LYS A 102 5.12 21.01 6.02
N THR A 103 4.47 20.50 5.00
CA THR A 103 3.21 21.01 4.45
C THR A 103 2.17 19.90 4.54
N PHE A 104 1.06 20.17 5.22
CA PHE A 104 -0.06 19.26 5.37
C PHE A 104 -1.13 19.56 4.33
N PHE A 105 -1.63 18.50 3.69
CA PHE A 105 -2.67 18.55 2.69
C PHE A 105 -3.81 17.59 3.04
N ILE A 106 -5.03 18.03 2.76
CA ILE A 106 -6.17 17.14 2.62
C ILE A 106 -6.42 16.93 1.13
N GLY A 107 -6.62 15.68 0.76
CA GLY A 107 -6.93 15.29 -0.61
C GLY A 107 -8.38 14.89 -0.79
N GLU A 108 -8.85 14.96 -2.02
CA GLU A 108 -10.10 14.34 -2.47
C GLU A 108 -9.95 13.93 -3.94
N PHE A 109 -10.82 13.05 -4.42
CA PHE A 109 -10.81 12.65 -5.83
C PHE A 109 -11.83 13.47 -6.60
N ARG A 110 -11.38 14.23 -7.60
CA ARG A 110 -12.24 14.97 -8.54
C ARG A 110 -12.02 14.43 -9.94
N ASN A 111 -13.09 14.00 -10.61
CA ASN A 111 -13.03 13.46 -11.98
C ASN A 111 -11.95 12.39 -12.15
N ASP A 112 -11.84 11.47 -11.19
CA ASP A 112 -10.90 10.34 -11.17
C ASP A 112 -9.42 10.73 -10.91
N TYR A 113 -9.13 11.99 -10.56
CA TYR A 113 -7.80 12.48 -10.18
C TYR A 113 -7.74 12.91 -8.71
N PRO A 114 -6.64 12.66 -7.98
CA PRO A 114 -6.46 13.23 -6.66
C PRO A 114 -6.18 14.74 -6.76
N TYR A 115 -6.90 15.52 -5.97
CA TYR A 115 -6.68 16.93 -5.76
C TYR A 115 -6.26 17.14 -4.31
N PHE A 116 -5.21 17.93 -4.07
CA PHE A 116 -4.70 18.21 -2.74
C PHE A 116 -4.82 19.69 -2.41
N GLU A 117 -5.53 20.01 -1.33
CA GLU A 117 -5.63 21.34 -0.77
C GLU A 117 -4.59 21.52 0.34
N ASN A 118 -3.78 22.56 0.24
CA ASN A 118 -2.82 22.93 1.28
C ASN A 118 -3.56 23.56 2.46
N LEU A 119 -3.40 22.97 3.64
CA LEU A 119 -4.05 23.46 4.85
C LEU A 119 -3.11 24.21 5.77
N LYS A 120 -1.89 23.69 5.93
CA LYS A 120 -0.96 24.21 6.93
C LYS A 120 0.48 23.94 6.54
N GLN A 121 1.34 24.92 6.83
CA GLN A 121 2.79 24.78 6.76
C GLN A 121 3.40 25.07 8.12
N GLU A 122 4.35 24.24 8.54
CA GLU A 122 5.10 24.47 9.77
C GLU A 122 6.51 23.89 9.67
N ILE A 123 7.44 24.48 10.44
CA ILE A 123 8.79 23.92 10.58
C ILE A 123 8.77 22.93 11.74
N LEU A 124 9.19 21.70 11.47
CA LEU A 124 9.29 20.65 12.46
C LEU A 124 10.48 20.95 13.36
N LYS A 125 10.27 21.49 14.56
CA LYS A 125 11.35 21.96 15.46
C LYS A 125 11.97 20.83 16.29
N GLU A 126 11.26 19.74 16.49
CA GLU A 126 11.67 18.67 17.40
C GLU A 126 12.84 17.84 16.84
N ASN A 127 14.00 17.90 17.50
CA ASN A 127 15.21 17.20 17.05
C ASN A 127 15.05 15.68 17.00
N LYS A 128 14.29 15.10 17.94
CA LYS A 128 14.04 13.65 17.99
C LYS A 128 13.30 13.18 16.73
N LEU A 129 12.22 13.87 16.37
CA LEU A 129 11.42 13.59 15.19
C LEU A 129 12.21 13.84 13.88
N ARG A 130 13.06 14.88 13.82
CA ARG A 130 14.00 15.08 12.69
C ARG A 130 14.92 13.88 12.50
N LYS A 131 15.54 13.40 13.58
CA LYS A 131 16.42 12.22 13.55
C LYS A 131 15.67 10.96 13.12
N LYS A 132 14.42 10.79 13.54
CA LYS A 132 13.55 9.67 13.13
C LYS A 132 13.26 9.73 11.63
N ILE A 133 12.90 10.90 11.09
CA ILE A 133 12.68 11.09 9.64
C ILE A 133 13.94 10.75 8.84
N GLU A 134 15.11 11.25 9.26
CA GLU A 134 16.40 10.94 8.62
C GLU A 134 16.74 9.43 8.69
N LYS A 135 16.46 8.79 9.83
CA LYS A 135 16.64 7.34 10.00
C LYS A 135 15.77 6.57 9.02
N ILE A 136 14.47 6.90 8.96
CA ILE A 136 13.51 6.27 8.04
C ILE A 136 13.92 6.50 6.58
N LYS A 137 14.39 7.70 6.21
CA LYS A 137 14.91 7.98 4.87
C LYS A 137 16.00 6.98 4.45
N LYS A 138 16.98 6.75 5.33
CA LYS A 138 18.09 5.81 5.09
C LYS A 138 17.60 4.36 5.00
N MET A 139 16.67 3.98 5.85
CA MET A 139 16.11 2.63 5.84
C MET A 139 15.28 2.38 4.57
N LEU A 140 14.48 3.35 4.12
CA LEU A 140 13.75 3.27 2.86
C LEU A 140 14.70 3.11 1.66
N PHE A 141 15.82 3.84 1.65
CA PHE A 141 16.84 3.70 0.60
C PHE A 141 17.42 2.28 0.56
N ILE A 142 17.78 1.71 1.70
CA ILE A 142 18.29 0.33 1.79
C ILE A 142 17.22 -0.67 1.36
N ASN A 143 15.97 -0.47 1.79
CA ASN A 143 14.84 -1.32 1.40
C ASN A 143 14.62 -1.34 -0.11
N ASP A 144 14.67 -0.17 -0.77
CA ASP A 144 14.55 -0.05 -2.23
C ASP A 144 15.66 -0.85 -2.94
N ILE A 145 16.90 -0.81 -2.44
CA ILE A 145 18.01 -1.62 -3.00
C ILE A 145 17.79 -3.12 -2.78
N MET A 146 17.32 -3.52 -1.61
CA MET A 146 17.01 -4.92 -1.32
C MET A 146 15.95 -5.45 -2.29
N LEU A 147 14.88 -4.69 -2.51
CA LEU A 147 13.83 -5.03 -3.47
C LEU A 147 14.35 -5.09 -4.91
N GLU A 148 15.16 -4.13 -5.35
CA GLU A 148 15.76 -4.15 -6.68
C GLU A 148 16.72 -5.33 -6.87
N THR A 149 17.47 -5.70 -5.84
CA THR A 149 18.35 -6.89 -5.86
C THR A 149 17.54 -8.18 -6.01
N GLU A 150 16.42 -8.30 -5.29
CA GLU A 150 15.49 -9.43 -5.41
C GLU A 150 14.84 -9.50 -6.80
N VAL A 151 14.41 -8.37 -7.37
CA VAL A 151 13.85 -8.30 -8.73
C VAL A 151 14.91 -8.63 -9.79
N GLY A 152 16.15 -8.17 -9.62
CA GLY A 152 17.25 -8.54 -10.51
C GLY A 152 17.52 -10.05 -10.51
N ARG A 153 17.37 -10.69 -9.35
CA ARG A 153 17.42 -12.15 -9.21
C ARG A 153 16.23 -12.83 -9.89
N SER A 154 15.00 -12.35 -9.71
CA SER A 154 13.80 -12.98 -10.29
C SER A 154 13.75 -12.84 -11.81
N SER A 155 14.17 -11.68 -12.34
CA SER A 155 14.28 -11.43 -13.78
C SER A 155 15.29 -12.37 -14.45
N TYR A 156 16.25 -12.91 -13.68
CA TYR A 156 17.17 -13.92 -14.14
C TYR A 156 16.59 -15.35 -14.12
N SER A 157 15.72 -15.66 -13.15
CA SER A 157 15.02 -16.96 -13.10
C SER A 157 13.82 -17.06 -14.06
N ASP A 158 13.24 -15.92 -14.48
CA ASP A 158 12.02 -15.87 -15.29
C ASP A 158 12.18 -16.29 -16.77
N TYR A 159 13.40 -16.64 -17.21
CA TYR A 159 13.55 -17.34 -18.49
C TYR A 159 12.93 -18.75 -18.49
N TYR A 160 12.49 -19.28 -17.34
CA TYR A 160 11.96 -20.65 -17.21
C TYR A 160 10.69 -20.83 -16.37
N THR A 161 9.95 -19.78 -15.98
CA THR A 161 8.73 -19.96 -15.17
C THR A 161 7.45 -19.69 -15.97
N PRO A 162 6.70 -20.73 -16.39
CA PRO A 162 5.39 -20.56 -17.02
C PRO A 162 4.35 -20.14 -15.97
N GLY A 163 3.67 -19.02 -16.22
CA GLY A 163 2.33 -18.73 -15.73
C GLY A 163 2.13 -18.71 -14.21
N ILE A 164 2.45 -17.57 -13.57
CA ILE A 164 1.81 -17.24 -12.30
C ILE A 164 0.30 -17.11 -12.58
N ASP A 165 -0.50 -18.02 -12.03
CA ASP A 165 -1.96 -17.93 -12.06
C ASP A 165 -2.42 -16.83 -11.09
N TYR A 166 -2.42 -15.59 -11.59
CA TYR A 166 -2.73 -14.39 -10.82
C TYR A 166 -4.11 -14.42 -10.15
N GLU A 167 -5.04 -15.27 -10.61
CA GLU A 167 -6.40 -15.33 -10.05
C GLU A 167 -6.51 -16.20 -8.80
N THR A 168 -5.66 -17.21 -8.63
CA THR A 168 -5.75 -18.15 -7.50
C THR A 168 -4.86 -17.78 -6.31
N GLN A 169 -3.84 -16.95 -6.50
CA GLN A 169 -2.87 -16.57 -5.46
C GLN A 169 -2.99 -15.13 -4.95
N THR A 170 -3.88 -14.31 -5.52
CA THR A 170 -3.97 -12.90 -5.15
C THR A 170 -5.18 -12.60 -4.26
N LYS A 171 -4.91 -12.01 -3.09
CA LYS A 171 -5.96 -11.56 -2.16
C LYS A 171 -6.10 -10.04 -2.22
N LYS A 172 -7.33 -9.55 -2.36
CA LYS A 172 -7.63 -8.12 -2.12
C LYS A 172 -7.63 -7.87 -0.61
N SER A 173 -6.74 -7.02 -0.14
CA SER A 173 -6.72 -6.57 1.26
C SER A 173 -7.23 -5.14 1.31
N PHE A 174 -8.35 -4.90 1.99
CA PHE A 174 -8.91 -3.56 2.16
C PHE A 174 -8.41 -2.96 3.46
N SER A 175 -7.80 -1.79 3.39
CA SER A 175 -7.18 -1.17 4.57
C SER A 175 -6.96 0.35 4.42
N ASP A 176 -6.38 0.94 5.47
CA ASP A 176 -5.73 2.24 5.41
C ASP A 176 -4.24 1.99 5.17
N TYR A 177 -3.72 2.56 4.09
CA TYR A 177 -2.33 2.40 3.65
C TYR A 177 -1.55 3.69 3.88
N ILE A 178 -0.31 3.53 4.31
CA ILE A 178 0.70 4.58 4.30
C ILE A 178 1.59 4.38 3.09
N ILE A 179 1.75 5.45 2.30
CA ILE A 179 2.59 5.49 1.12
C ILE A 179 3.69 6.51 1.38
N ILE A 180 4.95 6.10 1.28
CA ILE A 180 6.11 6.99 1.48
C ILE A 180 6.95 7.03 0.23
N ARG A 181 7.30 8.25 -0.19
CA ARG A 181 8.20 8.54 -1.31
C ARG A 181 9.34 9.41 -0.82
N THR A 182 10.52 9.21 -1.38
CA THR A 182 11.68 10.07 -1.14
C THR A 182 12.41 10.33 -2.45
N ASP A 183 13.29 11.32 -2.45
CA ASP A 183 14.23 11.60 -3.52
C ASP A 183 15.33 10.52 -3.71
N GLU A 184 15.36 9.51 -2.84
CA GLU A 184 16.38 8.47 -2.86
C GLU A 184 15.88 7.10 -3.34
N ILE A 185 14.57 6.84 -3.27
CA ILE A 185 13.98 5.55 -3.67
C ILE A 185 13.39 5.60 -5.08
N SER A 186 13.29 4.44 -5.76
CA SER A 186 12.64 4.32 -7.09
C SER A 186 11.16 4.13 -6.94
N ARG A 187 10.77 3.30 -5.98
CA ARG A 187 9.40 2.86 -5.83
C ARG A 187 8.85 3.40 -4.53
N PRO A 188 7.56 3.79 -4.49
CA PRO A 188 6.93 4.14 -3.24
C PRO A 188 6.93 2.94 -2.29
N PHE A 189 7.24 3.18 -1.02
CA PHE A 189 7.03 2.20 0.04
C PHE A 189 5.55 2.21 0.45
N ILE A 190 4.93 1.04 0.56
CA ILE A 190 3.51 0.89 0.88
C ILE A 190 3.37 -0.01 2.10
N MET A 191 2.67 0.48 3.11
CA MET A 191 2.44 -0.22 4.37
C MET A 191 0.97 -0.24 4.73
N ASP A 192 0.44 -1.41 5.08
CA ASP A 192 -0.89 -1.55 5.69
C ASP A 192 -0.83 -1.09 7.14
N ILE A 193 -1.22 0.15 7.41
CA ILE A 193 -1.04 0.77 8.72
C ILE A 193 -2.08 0.30 9.74
N LYS A 194 -3.28 -0.02 9.27
CA LYS A 194 -4.40 -0.41 10.12
C LYS A 194 -4.22 -1.82 10.68
N ASN A 195 -3.63 -2.72 9.89
CA ASN A 195 -3.42 -4.11 10.28
C ASN A 195 -2.02 -4.38 10.86
N TYR A 196 -1.12 -3.39 10.83
CA TYR A 196 0.19 -3.52 11.44
C TYR A 196 0.08 -3.60 12.97
N LYS A 197 0.76 -4.60 13.55
CA LYS A 197 0.91 -4.76 15.00
C LYS A 197 2.39 -4.69 15.32
N PRO A 198 2.85 -3.69 16.10
CA PRO A 198 4.25 -3.61 16.48
C PRO A 198 4.63 -4.77 17.40
N ASP A 199 5.81 -5.33 17.20
CA ASP A 199 6.40 -6.31 18.11
C ASP A 199 6.66 -5.69 19.48
N GLU A 200 6.51 -6.48 20.56
CA GLU A 200 6.82 -6.05 21.92
C GLU A 200 8.32 -5.79 22.12
N GLU A 201 9.17 -6.55 21.43
CA GLU A 201 10.62 -6.43 21.53
C GLU A 201 11.17 -5.31 20.64
N LYS A 202 11.80 -4.32 21.28
CA LYS A 202 12.45 -3.21 20.57
C LYS A 202 13.88 -3.57 20.20
N ILE A 203 14.02 -4.25 19.07
CA ILE A 203 15.34 -4.50 18.48
C ILE A 203 15.85 -3.22 17.80
N GLU A 204 17.12 -2.87 18.02
CA GLU A 204 17.78 -1.71 17.40
C GLU A 204 18.61 -2.12 16.18
N LEU A 205 18.40 -1.40 15.07
CA LEU A 205 19.18 -1.61 13.86
C LEU A 205 20.61 -1.07 14.04
N LYS A 206 21.58 -1.98 14.19
CA LYS A 206 23.00 -1.64 14.26
C LYS A 206 23.53 -1.26 12.87
N ASN A 207 24.57 -0.42 12.83
CA ASN A 207 25.34 -0.10 11.62
C ASN A 207 24.57 0.54 10.44
N LEU A 208 23.34 1.05 10.65
CA LEU A 208 22.53 1.67 9.59
C LEU A 208 23.32 2.70 8.75
N ASN A 209 24.09 3.58 9.40
CA ASN A 209 24.88 4.58 8.68
C ASN A 209 25.98 3.95 7.82
N GLN A 210 26.63 2.89 8.28
CA GLN A 210 27.68 2.21 7.51
C GLN A 210 27.09 1.50 6.30
N ILE A 211 25.98 0.79 6.48
CA ILE A 211 25.23 0.11 5.40
C ILE A 211 24.76 1.13 4.37
N TYR A 212 24.16 2.24 4.82
CA TYR A 212 23.73 3.32 3.95
C TYR A 212 24.88 3.91 3.13
N GLN A 213 26.02 4.19 3.77
CA GLN A 213 27.20 4.73 3.07
C GLN A 213 27.80 3.74 2.06
N TYR A 214 27.82 2.44 2.39
CA TYR A 214 28.25 1.41 1.45
C TYR A 214 27.46 1.48 0.14
N PHE A 215 26.13 1.52 0.22
CA PHE A 215 25.26 1.60 -0.96
C PHE A 215 25.27 2.98 -1.65
N LYS A 216 25.58 4.07 -0.93
CA LYS A 216 25.78 5.38 -1.57
C LYS A 216 27.04 5.41 -2.43
N ASN A 217 28.11 4.80 -1.94
CA ASN A 217 29.39 4.75 -2.65
C ASN A 217 29.41 3.70 -3.75
N ASN A 218 28.50 2.72 -3.68
CA ASN A 218 28.29 1.69 -4.68
C ASN A 218 26.83 1.81 -5.17
N PRO A 219 26.52 2.76 -6.08
CA PRO A 219 25.17 2.95 -6.55
C PRO A 219 24.75 1.84 -7.52
N TYR A 220 23.59 1.24 -7.24
CA TYR A 220 22.98 0.21 -8.08
C TYR A 220 22.60 0.71 -9.49
N ARG A 221 22.24 2.00 -9.64
CA ARG A 221 21.55 2.53 -10.85
C ARG A 221 22.41 3.02 -12.03
N ASN A 222 23.72 2.77 -12.01
CA ASN A 222 24.62 3.13 -13.13
C ASN A 222 25.42 1.93 -13.65
N LEU A 223 24.96 0.73 -13.34
CA LEU A 223 25.69 -0.49 -13.64
C LEU A 223 25.12 -1.09 -14.92
N GLU A 224 25.97 -1.30 -15.91
CA GLU A 224 25.76 -2.41 -16.83
C GLU A 224 25.47 -3.64 -15.97
N TYR A 225 24.32 -4.26 -16.21
CA TYR A 225 23.71 -5.28 -15.36
C TYR A 225 24.58 -6.56 -15.38
N THR A 226 25.71 -6.57 -14.67
CA THR A 226 26.62 -7.72 -14.61
C THR A 226 26.29 -8.60 -13.41
N PHE A 227 26.20 -9.92 -13.64
CA PHE A 227 25.93 -10.94 -12.63
C PHE A 227 26.82 -10.84 -11.39
N GLU A 228 28.08 -10.45 -11.58
CA GLU A 228 29.06 -10.32 -10.52
C GLU A 228 28.66 -9.26 -9.48
N LYS A 229 28.13 -8.11 -9.93
CA LYS A 229 27.72 -7.03 -9.02
C LYS A 229 26.44 -7.33 -8.27
N VAL A 230 25.46 -7.99 -8.89
CA VAL A 230 24.26 -8.45 -8.17
C VAL A 230 24.66 -9.39 -7.03
N GLY A 231 25.57 -10.34 -7.31
CA GLY A 231 26.09 -11.26 -6.30
C GLY A 231 26.90 -10.60 -5.19
N GLU A 232 27.62 -9.50 -5.47
CA GLU A 232 28.30 -8.72 -4.42
C GLU A 232 27.30 -8.08 -3.44
N TYR A 233 26.20 -7.54 -3.94
CA TYR A 233 25.18 -6.89 -3.13
C TYR A 233 24.41 -7.92 -2.31
N GLU A 234 24.04 -9.06 -2.91
CA GLU A 234 23.42 -10.18 -2.20
C GLU A 234 24.31 -10.62 -1.02
N LYS A 235 25.60 -10.88 -1.26
CA LYS A 235 26.55 -11.26 -0.20
C LYS A 235 26.68 -10.20 0.88
N PHE A 236 26.66 -8.92 0.50
CA PHE A 236 26.72 -7.84 1.47
C PHE A 236 25.44 -7.79 2.33
N ILE A 237 24.26 -7.89 1.71
CA ILE A 237 22.96 -7.90 2.40
C ILE A 237 22.89 -9.09 3.35
N GLU A 238 23.15 -10.31 2.88
CA GLU A 238 23.11 -11.53 3.69
C GLU A 238 24.03 -11.47 4.90
N LYS A 239 25.22 -10.87 4.74
CA LYS A 239 26.21 -10.78 5.82
C LYS A 239 25.88 -9.69 6.85
N ASN A 240 25.21 -8.60 6.45
CA ASN A 240 25.09 -7.40 7.26
C ASN A 240 23.65 -7.06 7.68
N ILE A 241 22.64 -7.67 7.05
CA ILE A 241 21.23 -7.32 7.23
C ILE A 241 20.42 -8.58 7.47
N ASN A 242 19.84 -8.70 8.67
CA ASN A 242 18.73 -9.62 8.89
C ASN A 242 17.47 -8.99 8.30
N ILE A 243 17.02 -9.50 7.15
CA ILE A 243 15.92 -8.92 6.35
C ILE A 243 14.63 -8.79 7.17
N ASN A 244 14.24 -9.85 7.89
CA ASN A 244 13.01 -9.85 8.68
C ASN A 244 13.04 -8.81 9.80
N GLU A 245 14.17 -8.74 10.51
CA GLU A 245 14.37 -7.76 11.57
C GLU A 245 14.37 -6.33 11.01
N PHE A 246 15.03 -6.12 9.88
CA PHE A 246 15.08 -4.83 9.20
C PHE A 246 13.69 -4.35 8.76
N GLU A 247 12.91 -5.22 8.10
CA GLU A 247 11.55 -4.91 7.66
C GLU A 247 10.64 -4.58 8.85
N ASN A 248 10.72 -5.35 9.94
CA ASN A 248 9.94 -5.08 11.16
C ASN A 248 10.31 -3.74 11.80
N ILE A 249 11.61 -3.42 11.91
CA ILE A 249 12.07 -2.13 12.45
C ILE A 249 11.60 -0.98 11.55
N LEU A 250 11.70 -1.12 10.23
CA LEU A 250 11.25 -0.09 9.27
C LEU A 250 9.76 0.22 9.46
N GLN A 251 8.93 -0.82 9.47
CA GLN A 251 7.49 -0.69 9.65
C GLN A 251 7.16 -0.06 11.01
N ARG A 252 7.85 -0.45 12.09
CA ARG A 252 7.66 0.13 13.42
C ARG A 252 7.99 1.62 13.47
N GLU A 253 9.13 2.01 12.91
CA GLU A 253 9.56 3.43 12.87
C GLU A 253 8.55 4.27 12.07
N ILE A 254 8.04 3.75 10.95
CA ILE A 254 7.00 4.41 10.14
C ILE A 254 5.70 4.53 10.94
N PHE A 255 5.26 3.48 11.61
CA PHE A 255 4.04 3.50 12.43
C PHE A 255 4.13 4.54 13.56
N GLU A 256 5.25 4.59 14.27
CA GLU A 256 5.47 5.63 15.29
C GLU A 256 5.54 7.03 14.66
N LEU A 257 6.17 7.19 13.49
CA LEU A 257 6.21 8.47 12.78
C LEU A 257 4.80 8.96 12.40
N THR A 258 3.94 8.07 11.91
CA THR A 258 2.57 8.43 11.50
C THR A 258 1.72 8.92 12.67
N LYS A 259 1.94 8.37 13.87
CA LYS A 259 1.35 8.86 15.12
C LYS A 259 1.84 10.26 15.45
N GLU A 260 3.16 10.46 15.46
CA GLU A 260 3.78 11.75 15.78
C GLU A 260 3.40 12.87 14.78
N LEU A 261 3.07 12.50 13.53
CA LEU A 261 2.62 13.41 12.49
C LEU A 261 1.08 13.60 12.43
N ASN A 262 0.31 12.99 13.33
CA ASN A 262 -1.16 13.02 13.35
C ASN A 262 -1.79 12.58 12.02
N LEU A 263 -1.22 11.55 11.39
CA LEU A 263 -1.75 10.94 10.17
C LEU A 263 -2.76 9.82 10.45
N GLU A 264 -2.99 9.44 11.71
CA GLU A 264 -4.00 8.44 12.09
C GLU A 264 -5.45 8.86 11.77
#